data_AF-A0A2P6GCC1-F1
#
_entry.id   AF-A0A2P6GCC1-F1
#
_cell.length_a   1.000
_cell.length_b   1.000
_cell.length_c   1.000
_cell.angle_alpha   90.00
_cell.angle_beta   90.00
_cell.angle_gamma   90.00
#
_symmetry.space_group_name_H-M   'P 1'
#
loop_
_entity.id
_entity.type
_entity.pdbx_description
1 polymer ?
#
loop_
_entity_poly.entity_id
_entity_poly.type
_entity_poly.pdbx_seq_one_letter_code
_entity_poly.pdbx_strand_id
1 'polypeptide(L)' 'MTDNQINFIGWILFVISALGFVVASVGSFWSMFGSIFFLVACLVFLIPFFRKK' A
#
# COMPACT_ATOMS: atom_id res chain seq x y z
N MET A 1 10.88 -6.84 -20.06
CA MET A 1 9.86 -6.36 -19.11
C MET A 1 10.14 -4.89 -18.87
N THR A 2 9.26 -4.00 -19.32
CA THR A 2 9.44 -2.55 -19.13
C THR A 2 9.22 -2.24 -17.65
N ASP A 3 10.04 -1.38 -17.06
CA ASP A 3 10.03 -1.02 -15.62
C ASP A 3 8.64 -0.66 -15.07
N ASN A 4 7.75 -0.20 -15.94
CA ASN A 4 6.33 0.07 -15.66
C ASN A 4 5.54 -1.17 -15.23
N GLN A 5 5.81 -2.36 -15.79
CA GLN A 5 5.12 -3.60 -15.42
C GLN A 5 5.55 -4.09 -14.03
N ILE A 6 6.83 -3.96 -13.69
CA ILE A 6 7.35 -4.30 -12.34
C ILE A 6 6.77 -3.34 -11.31
N ASN A 7 6.71 -2.04 -11.62
CA ASN A 7 6.03 -1.07 -10.74
C ASN A 7 4.54 -1.39 -10.58
N PHE A 8 3.82 -1.77 -11.65
CA PHE A 8 2.40 -2.14 -11.59
C PHE A 8 2.14 -3.36 -10.69
N ILE A 9 2.98 -4.40 -10.83
CA ILE A 9 2.89 -5.62 -10.02
C ILE A 9 3.29 -5.36 -8.56
N GLY A 10 4.33 -4.54 -8.34
CA GLY A 10 4.74 -4.10 -7.01
C GLY A 10 3.62 -3.31 -6.33
N TRP A 11 2.90 -2.48 -7.09
CA TRP A 11 1.75 -1.73 -6.63
C TRP A 11 0.62 -2.62 -6.13
N ILE A 12 0.23 -3.61 -6.94
CA ILE A 12 -0.81 -4.57 -6.58
C ILE A 12 -0.44 -5.34 -5.32
N LEU A 13 0.80 -5.85 -5.24
CA LEU A 13 1.30 -6.55 -4.06
C LEU A 13 1.25 -5.65 -2.81
N PHE A 14 1.60 -4.36 -2.94
CA PHE A 14 1.59 -3.41 -1.84
C PHE A 14 0.19 -3.15 -1.27
N VAL A 15 -0.82 -3.01 -2.14
CA VAL A 15 -2.23 -2.84 -1.73
C VAL A 15 -2.75 -4.08 -1.00
N ILE A 16 -2.42 -5.27 -1.51
CA ILE A 16 -2.84 -6.54 -0.90
C ILE A 16 -2.22 -6.69 0.50
N SER A 17 -0.93 -6.35 0.66
CA SER A 17 -0.27 -6.33 1.97
C SER A 17 -0.92 -5.32 2.93
N ALA A 18 -1.30 -4.13 2.44
CA ALA A 18 -1.96 -3.11 3.25
C ALA A 18 -3.30 -3.59 3.81
N LEU A 19 -4.12 -4.20 2.95
CA LEU A 19 -5.40 -4.79 3.35
C LEU A 19 -5.20 -5.91 4.38
N GLY A 20 -4.21 -6.79 4.18
CA GLY A 20 -3.86 -7.82 5.15
C GLY A 20 -3.43 -7.26 6.51
N PHE A 21 -2.66 -6.16 6.52
CA PHE A 21 -2.21 -5.50 7.74
C PHE A 21 -3.36 -4.81 8.49
N VAL A 22 -4.32 -4.21 7.78
CA VAL A 22 -5.54 -3.64 8.36
C VAL A 22 -6.36 -4.72 9.06
N VAL A 23 -6.57 -5.88 8.41
CA VAL A 23 -7.33 -7.00 9.00
C VAL A 23 -6.59 -7.62 10.19
N ALA A 24 -5.27 -7.80 10.10
CA ALA A 24 -4.46 -8.30 11.22
C ALA A 24 -4.37 -7.34 12.41
N SER A 25 -4.63 -6.05 12.17
CA SER A 25 -4.59 -5.01 13.21
C SER A 25 -5.89 -4.89 14.00
N VAL A 26 -6.96 -5.59 13.60
CA VAL A 26 -8.24 -5.59 14.30
C VAL A 26 -8.07 -6.24 15.68
N GLY A 27 -8.10 -5.41 16.73
CA GLY A 27 -7.94 -5.84 18.13
C GLY A 27 -6.73 -5.26 18.86
N SER A 28 -5.85 -4.49 18.21
CA SER A 28 -4.75 -3.79 18.87
C SER A 28 -4.68 -2.30 18.49
N PHE A 29 -4.83 -1.44 19.49
CA PHE A 29 -4.84 0.03 19.32
C PHE A 29 -3.57 0.56 18.65
N TRP A 30 -2.42 -0.03 18.96
CA TRP A 30 -1.13 0.33 18.37
C TRP A 30 -1.02 -0.10 16.90
N SER A 31 -1.56 -1.27 16.57
CA SER A 31 -1.57 -1.79 15.21
C SER A 31 -2.54 -1.03 14.31
N MET A 32 -3.65 -0.51 14.84
CA MET A 32 -4.53 0.41 14.11
C MET A 32 -3.78 1.67 13.65
N PHE A 33 -2.95 2.27 14.52
CA PHE A 33 -2.16 3.45 14.14
C PHE A 33 -1.12 3.10 13.06
N GLY A 34 -0.46 1.95 13.20
CA GLY A 34 0.49 1.44 12.20
C GLY A 34 -0.16 1.16 10.84
N SER A 35 -1.36 0.56 10.82
CA SER A 35 -2.07 0.27 9.57
C SER A 35 -2.63 1.52 8.90
N ILE A 36 -3.05 2.55 9.64
CA ILE A 36 -3.43 3.86 9.06
C ILE A 36 -2.21 4.53 8.41
N PHE A 37 -1.05 4.55 9.09
CA PHE A 37 0.17 5.12 8.53
C PHE A 37 0.64 4.36 7.28
N PHE A 38 0.52 3.03 7.30
CA PHE A 38 0.80 2.19 6.14
C PHE A 38 -0.16 2.46 4.98
N LEU A 39 -1.46 2.62 5.25
CA LEU A 39 -2.47 2.97 4.24
C LEU A 39 -2.17 4.32 3.56
N VAL A 40 -1.72 5.31 4.33
CA VAL A 40 -1.28 6.61 3.80
C VAL A 40 -0.01 6.44 2.96
N ALA A 41 0.97 5.66 3.41
CA ALA A 41 2.16 5.36 2.62
C ALA A 41 1.83 4.64 1.30
N CYS A 42 0.87 3.69 1.32
CA CYS A 42 0.32 3.08 0.11
C CYS A 42 -0.29 4.15 -0.80
N LEU A 43 -1.17 5.02 -0.30
CA LEU A 43 -1.74 6.06 -1.15
C LEU A 43 -0.67 7.01 -1.72
N VAL A 44 0.34 7.39 -0.94
CA VAL A 44 1.44 8.24 -1.41
C VAL A 44 2.27 7.56 -2.49
N PHE A 45 2.52 6.25 -2.36
CA PHE A 45 3.17 5.46 -3.41
C PHE A 45 2.31 5.32 -4.67
N LEU A 46 0.98 5.52 -4.60
CA LEU A 46 0.05 5.42 -5.74
C LEU A 46 0.05 6.68 -6.58
N ILE A 47 0.26 7.82 -5.91
CA ILE A 47 0.29 9.14 -6.54
C ILE A 47 1.25 9.19 -7.74
N PRO A 48 2.52 8.72 -7.68
CA PRO A 48 3.39 8.69 -8.85
C PRO A 48 2.94 7.71 -9.93
N PHE A 49 2.11 6.72 -9.60
CA PHE A 49 1.55 5.77 -10.58
C PHE A 49 0.38 6.37 -11.39
N PHE A 50 -0.45 7.19 -10.73
CA PHE A 50 -1.57 7.89 -11.37
C PHE A 50 -1.17 9.22 -12.02
N ARG A 51 -0.18 9.93 -11.47
CA ARG A 51 0.46 11.07 -12.13
C ARG A 51 1.39 10.55 -13.22
N LYS A 52 0.81 10.21 -14.37
CA LYS A 52 1.55 10.13 -15.64
C LYS A 52 2.36 11.42 -15.82
N LYS A 53 3.69 11.29 -15.74
CA LYS A 53 4.56 11.85 -16.77
C LYS A 53 5.03 10.70 -17.64
#